data_AF-A0A2H3JB98-F1
#
_entry.id   AF-A0A2H3JB98-F1
#
_cell.length_a   1.000
_cell.length_b   1.000
_cell.length_c   1.000
_cell.angle_alpha   90.00
_cell.angle_beta   90.00
_cell.angle_gamma   90.00
#
_symmetry.space_group_name_H-M   'P 1'
#
loop_
_entity.id
_entity.type
_entity.pdbx_description
1 polymer ?
#
loop_
_entity_poly.entity_id
_entity_poly.type
_entity_poly.pdbx_seq_one_letter_code
_entity_poly.pdbx_strand_id
1 'polypeptide(L)'
;MLTARRTITQIAKQQGLKVIASAGSEEKVAFNYKTERTQDVLARAGPIDIYWDNVGGEAIDAPSVGARFIECSMISAYNGEEPYHVKNLLLIVGKISGFIVM
;
A
#
# COMPACT_ATOMS: atom_id res chain seq x y z
N MET A 1 -2.23 6.48 6.82
CA MET A 1 -2.26 5.03 6.49
C MET A 1 -2.65 4.84 5.04
N LEU A 2 -1.87 4.10 4.26
CA LEU A 2 -2.23 3.67 2.90
C LEU A 2 -2.81 2.24 2.92
N THR A 3 -3.94 1.98 2.26
CA THR A 3 -4.54 0.63 2.14
C THR A 3 -5.46 0.50 0.92
N ALA A 4 -5.58 -0.70 0.35
CA ALA A 4 -6.51 -1.01 -0.75
C ALA A 4 -7.74 -1.84 -0.32
N ARG A 5 -7.89 -2.15 0.99
CA ARG A 5 -8.98 -2.99 1.50
C ARG A 5 -10.00 -2.19 2.29
N ARG A 6 -11.29 -2.43 1.99
CA ARG A 6 -12.43 -1.77 2.65
C ARG A 6 -12.41 -1.96 4.16
N THR A 7 -12.24 -3.19 4.65
CA THR A 7 -12.24 -3.49 6.09
C THR A 7 -11.15 -2.73 6.84
N ILE A 8 -9.92 -2.74 6.29
CA ILE A 8 -8.78 -2.01 6.87
C ILE A 8 -9.04 -0.50 6.87
N THR A 9 -9.61 0.03 5.79
CA THR A 9 -9.98 1.45 5.71
C THR A 9 -10.98 1.85 6.81
N GLN A 10 -11.98 1.01 7.08
CA GLN A 10 -12.98 1.30 8.12
C GLN A 10 -12.39 1.22 9.53
N ILE A 11 -11.58 0.20 9.82
CA ILE A 11 -10.88 0.07 11.11
C ILE A 11 -9.98 1.27 11.34
N ALA A 12 -9.20 1.68 10.33
CA ALA A 12 -8.31 2.81 10.45
C ALA A 12 -9.05 4.14 10.70
N LYS A 13 -10.18 4.35 10.02
CA LYS A 13 -11.05 5.51 10.28
C LYS A 13 -11.62 5.49 11.70
N GLN A 14 -12.06 4.33 12.21
CA GLN A 14 -12.54 4.20 13.59
C GLN A 14 -11.45 4.49 14.62
N GLN A 15 -10.19 4.20 14.30
CA GLN A 15 -9.02 4.53 15.13
C GLN A 15 -8.56 6.00 14.98
N GLY A 16 -9.27 6.84 14.22
CA GLY A 16 -8.94 8.25 14.03
C GLY A 16 -7.74 8.51 13.10
N LEU A 17 -7.33 7.52 12.32
CA LEU A 17 -6.20 7.67 11.39
C LEU A 17 -6.62 8.45 10.13
N LYS A 18 -5.71 9.27 9.60
CA LYS A 18 -5.81 9.78 8.22
C LYS A 18 -5.59 8.62 7.25
N VAL A 19 -6.62 8.28 6.48
CA VAL A 19 -6.58 7.15 5.53
C VAL A 19 -6.46 7.66 4.10
N ILE A 20 -5.46 7.14 3.39
CA ILE A 20 -5.31 7.23 1.95
C ILE A 20 -5.66 5.84 1.43
N ALA A 21 -6.59 5.72 0.50
CA ALA A 21 -7.00 4.42 -0.01
C ALA A 21 -7.01 4.39 -1.53
N SER A 22 -6.46 3.32 -2.10
CA SER A 22 -6.37 3.09 -3.55
C SER A 22 -7.31 1.98 -3.99
N ALA A 23 -7.94 2.12 -5.15
CA ALA A 23 -8.75 1.07 -5.76
C ALA A 23 -8.59 1.08 -7.28
N GLY A 24 -9.03 0.01 -7.95
CA GLY A 24 -8.95 -0.11 -9.40
C GLY A 24 -10.08 0.60 -10.15
N SER A 25 -10.94 1.36 -9.46
CA SER A 25 -12.07 2.12 -10.02
C SER A 25 -12.43 3.30 -9.12
N GLU A 26 -12.84 4.43 -9.71
CA GLU A 26 -13.15 5.67 -8.98
C GLU A 26 -14.36 5.56 -8.04
N GLU A 27 -15.32 4.68 -8.32
CA GLU A 27 -16.49 4.47 -7.46
C GLU A 27 -16.15 3.95 -6.05
N LYS A 28 -14.91 3.51 -5.80
CA LYS A 28 -14.58 2.71 -4.61
C LYS A 28 -13.78 3.44 -3.53
N VAL A 29 -12.96 4.48 -3.80
CA VAL A 29 -12.08 5.14 -2.78
C VAL A 29 -11.45 6.48 -3.23
N ALA A 30 -10.52 7.02 -2.40
CA ALA A 30 -9.80 8.29 -2.51
C ALA A 30 -8.94 8.51 -3.78
N PHE A 31 -8.39 7.45 -4.42
CA PHE A 31 -7.79 7.56 -5.75
C PHE A 31 -7.77 6.22 -6.51
N ASN A 32 -7.72 6.29 -7.85
CA ASN A 32 -7.62 5.14 -8.72
C ASN A 32 -6.17 4.92 -9.17
N TYR A 33 -5.56 3.80 -8.75
CA TYR A 33 -4.14 3.51 -9.07
C TYR A 33 -3.88 3.25 -10.56
N LYS A 34 -4.94 3.06 -11.37
CA LYS A 34 -4.83 2.88 -12.83
C LYS A 34 -4.73 4.19 -13.59
N THR A 35 -5.25 5.27 -13.03
CA THR A 35 -5.27 6.60 -13.68
C THR A 35 -4.24 7.53 -13.07
N GLU A 36 -3.79 7.26 -11.85
CA GLU A 36 -2.82 8.08 -11.14
C GLU A 36 -1.78 7.21 -10.42
N ARG A 37 -0.51 7.62 -10.52
CA ARG A 37 0.59 6.91 -9.86
C ARG A 37 0.50 7.08 -8.34
N THR A 38 0.59 5.96 -7.62
CA THR A 38 0.58 5.94 -6.16
C THR A 38 1.65 6.85 -5.55
N GLN A 39 2.82 6.94 -6.18
CA GLN A 39 3.94 7.78 -5.73
C GLN A 39 3.57 9.27 -5.70
N ASP A 40 2.83 9.76 -6.70
CA ASP A 40 2.44 11.16 -6.80
C ASP A 40 1.38 11.52 -5.75
N VAL A 41 0.44 10.60 -5.52
CA VAL A 41 -0.57 10.75 -4.46
C VAL A 41 0.09 10.81 -3.08
N LEU A 42 1.04 9.92 -2.82
CA LEU A 42 1.77 9.89 -1.56
C LEU A 42 2.63 11.14 -1.37
N ALA A 43 3.28 11.63 -2.42
CA ALA A 43 4.05 12.86 -2.37
C ALA A 43 3.17 14.07 -1.98
N ARG A 44 1.93 14.15 -2.48
CA ARG A 44 0.98 15.22 -2.11
C ARG A 44 0.36 15.02 -0.72
N ALA A 45 0.15 13.79 -0.29
CA ALA A 45 -0.54 13.49 0.96
C ALA A 45 0.33 13.69 2.21
N GLY A 46 1.66 13.70 2.02
CA GLY A 46 2.66 13.84 3.07
C GLY A 46 3.21 12.50 3.57
N PRO A 47 4.07 12.51 4.60
CA PRO A 47 4.68 11.29 5.14
C PRO A 47 3.62 10.30 5.64
N ILE A 48 3.93 9.01 5.50
CA ILE A 48 3.06 7.91 5.93
C ILE A 48 3.66 7.16 7.12
N ASP A 49 2.85 6.95 8.16
CA ASP A 49 3.27 6.20 9.35
C ASP A 49 3.02 4.69 9.22
N ILE A 50 1.97 4.32 8.47
CA ILE A 50 1.52 2.93 8.31
C ILE A 50 1.19 2.68 6.83
N TYR A 51 1.81 1.65 6.26
CA TYR A 51 1.55 1.14 4.92
C TYR A 51 1.00 -0.29 5.03
N TRP A 52 -0.20 -0.51 4.48
CA TRP A 52 -0.83 -1.83 4.44
C TRP A 52 -0.91 -2.28 2.99
N ASP A 53 -0.31 -3.44 2.69
CA ASP A 53 -0.22 -3.95 1.34
C ASP A 53 -0.55 -5.44 1.22
N ASN A 54 -1.11 -5.75 0.05
CA ASN A 54 -1.57 -7.06 -0.39
C ASN A 54 -1.41 -7.21 -1.92
N VAL A 55 -1.05 -6.12 -2.60
CA VAL A 55 -0.88 -6.06 -4.05
C VAL A 55 0.60 -6.22 -4.41
N GLY A 56 1.52 -5.60 -3.67
CA GLY A 56 2.92 -5.49 -4.07
C GLY A 56 3.11 -4.52 -5.25
N GLY A 57 4.27 -4.61 -5.91
CA GLY A 57 4.54 -3.82 -7.12
C GLY A 57 5.10 -2.43 -6.83
N GLU A 58 4.99 -1.51 -7.79
CA GLU A 58 5.60 -0.16 -7.72
C GLU A 58 5.15 0.71 -6.53
N ALA A 59 3.99 0.38 -5.92
CA ALA A 59 3.46 1.10 -4.77
C ALA A 59 4.34 0.90 -3.52
N ILE A 60 4.97 -0.27 -3.40
CA ILE A 60 5.86 -0.60 -2.27
C ILE A 60 7.21 0.11 -2.37
N ASP A 61 7.60 0.53 -3.58
CA ASP A 61 8.84 1.28 -3.83
C ASP A 61 8.70 2.76 -3.42
N ALA A 62 7.50 3.21 -3.02
CA ALA A 62 7.28 4.59 -2.61
C ALA A 62 8.06 4.94 -1.33
N PRO A 63 8.72 6.12 -1.30
CA PRO A 63 9.56 6.53 -0.18
C PRO A 63 8.73 6.74 1.08
N SER A 64 9.03 5.93 2.09
CA SER A 64 8.25 5.81 3.32
C SER A 64 9.22 5.67 4.50
N VAL A 65 10.08 6.68 4.63
CA VAL A 65 11.07 6.78 5.71
C VAL A 65 10.32 6.86 7.04
N GLY A 66 10.49 5.85 7.89
CA GLY A 66 9.83 5.75 9.21
C GLY A 66 8.47 5.04 9.22
N ALA A 67 7.93 4.64 8.06
CA ALA A 67 6.67 3.93 8.02
C ALA A 67 6.80 2.49 8.52
N ARG A 68 5.75 1.99 9.20
CA ARG A 68 5.55 0.59 9.50
C ARG A 68 4.83 -0.10 8.35
N PHE A 69 5.40 -1.22 7.88
CA PHE A 69 4.83 -2.02 6.81
C PHE A 69 4.05 -3.21 7.38
N ILE A 70 2.80 -3.35 6.94
CA ILE A 70 1.93 -4.50 7.20
C ILE A 70 1.71 -5.19 5.86
N GLU A 71 2.50 -6.24 5.61
CA GLU A 71 2.47 -6.99 4.36
C GLU A 71 1.64 -8.26 4.52
N CYS A 72 0.67 -8.44 3.63
CA CYS A 72 -0.26 -9.57 3.65
C CYS A 72 -0.10 -10.47 2.40
N SER A 73 0.35 -9.92 1.27
CA SER A 73 0.73 -10.68 0.05
C SER A 73 1.34 -9.75 -1.02
N MET A 74 1.82 -10.31 -2.14
CA MET A 74 2.29 -9.61 -3.33
C MET A 74 1.62 -10.15 -4.60
N ILE A 75 0.30 -9.96 -4.76
CA ILE A 75 -0.46 -10.53 -5.88
C ILE A 75 0.12 -10.18 -7.26
N SER A 76 0.73 -9.01 -7.39
CA SER A 76 1.42 -8.58 -8.61
C SER A 76 2.66 -9.40 -8.95
N ALA A 77 3.29 -10.05 -7.98
CA ALA A 77 4.49 -10.85 -8.19
C ALA A 77 4.19 -12.26 -8.72
N TYR A 78 3.00 -12.81 -8.46
CA TYR A 78 2.65 -14.19 -8.84
C TYR A 78 1.45 -14.35 -9.78
N ASN A 79 0.58 -13.33 -9.91
CA ASN A 79 -0.54 -13.35 -10.86
C ASN A 79 -0.31 -12.47 -12.11
N GLY A 80 0.82 -11.74 -12.22
CA GLY A 80 1.13 -10.92 -13.38
C GLY A 80 1.71 -11.74 -14.54
N GLU A 81 1.42 -11.34 -15.79
CA GLU A 81 2.08 -11.92 -16.98
C GLU A 81 3.60 -11.66 -16.98
N GLU A 82 4.00 -10.48 -16.48
CA GLU A 82 5.39 -10.16 -16.13
C GLU A 82 5.47 -9.81 -14.64
N PRO A 83 6.16 -10.63 -13.81
CA PRO A 83 6.36 -10.35 -12.39
C PRO A 83 7.10 -9.02 -12.19
N TYR A 84 6.49 -8.11 -11.41
CA TYR A 84 7.22 -6.92 -10.98
C TYR A 84 8.20 -7.28 -9.85
N HIS A 85 9.49 -7.11 -10.13
CA HIS A 85 10.53 -7.26 -9.12
C HIS A 85 10.62 -6.00 -8.27
N VAL A 86 10.09 -6.09 -7.05
CA VAL A 86 10.20 -5.03 -6.04
C VAL A 86 11.66 -4.65 -5.83
N LYS A 87 12.01 -3.39 -6.10
CA LYS A 87 13.41 -2.93 -6.13
C LYS A 87 13.96 -2.77 -4.72
N ASN A 88 13.11 -2.42 -3.77
CA ASN A 88 13.49 -2.13 -2.38
C ASN A 88 13.15 -3.26 -1.39
N LEU A 89 12.96 -4.50 -1.87
CA LEU A 89 12.41 -5.59 -1.06
C LEU A 89 13.19 -5.84 0.24
N LEU A 90 14.53 -5.87 0.17
CA LEU A 90 15.39 -6.05 1.35
C LEU A 90 15.23 -4.93 2.40
N LEU A 91 15.00 -3.68 1.96
CA LEU A 91 14.77 -2.54 2.85
C LEU A 91 13.40 -2.62 3.53
N ILE A 92 12.42 -3.20 2.83
CA ILE A 92 11.06 -3.39 3.36
C ILE A 92 11.03 -4.53 4.36
N VAL A 93 11.67 -5.66 4.07
CA VAL A 93 11.70 -6.84 4.97
C VAL A 93 12.15 -6.48 6.38
N GLY A 94 13.16 -5.62 6.54
CA GLY A 94 13.61 -5.14 7.85
C GLY A 94 12.64 -4.20 8.59
N LYS A 95 11.59 -3.72 7.93
CA LYS A 95 10.56 -2.80 8.45
C LYS A 95 9.18 -3.45 8.62
N ILE A 96 9.02 -4.70 8.19
CA ILE A 96 7.76 -5.44 8.34
C ILE A 96 7.51 -5.64 9.84
N SER A 97 6.33 -5.22 10.30
CA SER A 97 5.88 -5.46 11.67
C SER A 97 4.51 -6.13 11.63
N GLY A 98 4.52 -7.44 11.90
CA GLY A 98 3.35 -8.30 11.75
C GLY A 98 3.21 -8.85 10.32
N PHE A 99 2.63 -10.04 10.21
CA PHE A 99 2.31 -10.70 8.95
C PHE A 99 0.88 -11.24 9.07
N ILE A 100 0.08 -11.07 8.03
CA ILE A 100 -1.22 -11.73 7.92
C ILE A 100 -1.07 -12.76 6.81
N VAL A 101 -1.04 -14.05 7.18
CA VAL A 101 -1.14 -15.16 6.23
C VAL A 101 -2.63 -15.40 5.99
N MET A 102 -3.07 -15.27 4.74
CA MET A 102 -4.40 -15.71 4.28
C MET A 102 -4.24 -16.63 3.09
#